data_AF-A0A4Q6BXH0-F1
#
_entry.id   AF-A0A4Q6BXH0-F1
#
_cell.length_a   1.000
_cell.length_b   1.000
_cell.length_c   1.000
_cell.angle_alpha   90.00
_cell.angle_beta   90.00
_cell.angle_gamma   90.00
#
_symmetry.space_group_name_H-M   'P 1'
#
loop_
_entity.id
_entity.type
_entity.pdbx_description
1 polymer ?
#
loop_
_entity_poly.entity_id
_entity_poly.type
_entity_poly.pdbx_seq_one_letter_code
_entity_poly.pdbx_strand_id
1 'polypeptide(L)'
;MTDLSKDLREWCKANIEIFRLTERVSQQALDGTHKFLWTLHDQKTIESVIIPAALQEKSGADALARLDGRDPGTFKDDEDSVPSKPSKSAQETESTLMQKGMRFSGAKTDAKLNEGQWRRLTACISSQVGCAMACKFCLTGVQGLDRSLQTHEIVTQVHELRMRAPITNIVFMGMGEPLHNFENVAKACEILIDQDGLGLSKRKVTVST
;
A
#
# COMPACT_ATOMS: atom_id res chain seq x y z
N MET A 1 -26.17 -6.97 -9.58
CA MET A 1 -26.94 -7.82 -8.64
C MET A 1 -28.21 -8.30 -9.34
N THR A 2 -28.07 -9.22 -10.29
CA THR A 2 -29.22 -9.80 -11.03
C THR A 2 -30.03 -10.78 -10.17
N ASP A 3 -29.38 -11.30 -9.13
CA ASP A 3 -29.84 -12.19 -8.06
C ASP A 3 -30.78 -11.55 -7.02
N LEU A 4 -30.86 -10.21 -6.96
CA LEU A 4 -31.79 -9.50 -6.08
C LEU A 4 -33.13 -9.20 -6.76
N SER A 5 -34.21 -9.17 -5.97
CA SER A 5 -35.52 -8.70 -6.42
C SER A 5 -35.48 -7.23 -6.88
N LYS A 6 -36.46 -6.81 -7.68
CA LYS A 6 -36.56 -5.42 -8.14
C LYS A 6 -36.72 -4.46 -6.95
N ASP A 7 -37.65 -4.78 -6.05
CA ASP A 7 -37.95 -3.97 -4.87
C ASP A 7 -36.72 -3.79 -3.98
N LEU A 8 -35.95 -4.86 -3.76
CA LEU A 8 -34.72 -4.78 -2.97
C LEU A 8 -33.64 -3.96 -3.67
N ARG A 9 -33.50 -4.07 -4.99
CA ARG A 9 -32.56 -3.21 -5.75
C ARG A 9 -32.94 -1.73 -5.66
N GLU A 10 -34.23 -1.41 -5.72
CA GLU A 10 -34.71 -0.04 -5.57
C GLU A 10 -34.48 0.48 -4.16
N TRP A 11 -34.76 -0.33 -3.14
CA TRP A 11 -34.46 0.00 -1.75
C TRP A 11 -32.96 0.25 -1.55
N CYS A 12 -32.08 -0.63 -2.05
CA CYS A 12 -30.63 -0.45 -1.95
C CYS A 12 -30.18 0.85 -2.64
N LYS A 13 -30.72 1.17 -3.83
CA LYS A 13 -30.39 2.43 -4.52
C LYS A 13 -30.79 3.67 -3.73
N ALA A 14 -31.88 3.61 -2.97
CA ALA A 14 -32.37 4.74 -2.19
C ALA A 14 -31.71 4.88 -0.80
N ASN A 15 -31.17 3.80 -0.25
CA ASN A 15 -30.72 3.74 1.15
C ASN A 15 -29.25 3.38 1.35
N ILE A 16 -28.57 2.88 0.32
CA ILE A 16 -27.17 2.43 0.41
C ILE A 16 -26.31 3.24 -0.54
N GLU A 17 -25.22 3.75 0.00
CA GLU A 17 -24.14 4.34 -0.78
C GLU A 17 -22.89 3.45 -0.71
N ILE A 18 -22.24 3.26 -1.86
CA ILE A 18 -20.98 2.52 -1.96
C ILE A 18 -19.87 3.50 -2.30
N PHE A 19 -19.07 3.87 -1.30
CA PHE A 19 -17.94 4.76 -1.49
C PHE A 19 -16.81 4.06 -2.25
N ARG A 20 -16.46 4.62 -3.41
CA ARG A 20 -15.33 4.21 -4.25
C ARG A 20 -14.13 5.10 -3.98
N LEU A 21 -12.94 4.53 -4.07
CA LEU A 21 -11.71 5.33 -4.11
C LEU A 21 -11.52 5.88 -5.51
N THR A 22 -11.25 7.17 -5.64
CA THR A 22 -10.88 7.77 -6.92
C THR A 22 -9.37 7.76 -7.06
N GLU A 23 -8.86 7.12 -8.11
CA GLU A 23 -7.43 7.17 -8.43
C GLU A 23 -7.05 8.59 -8.85
N ARG A 24 -6.12 9.21 -8.12
CA ARG A 24 -5.59 10.54 -8.48
C ARG A 24 -4.31 10.41 -9.30
N VAL A 25 -3.41 9.54 -8.86
CA VAL A 25 -2.11 9.26 -9.50
C VAL A 25 -1.73 7.81 -9.21
N SER A 26 -1.13 7.14 -10.19
CA SER A 26 -0.48 5.85 -10.01
C SER A 26 0.88 5.81 -10.71
N GLN A 27 1.80 5.04 -10.14
CA GLN A 27 3.17 4.90 -10.63
C GLN A 27 3.71 3.50 -10.41
N GLN A 28 4.37 2.98 -11.45
CA GLN A 28 5.02 1.69 -11.41
C GLN A 28 6.55 1.84 -11.46
N ALA A 29 7.23 1.14 -10.56
CA ALA A 29 8.68 1.01 -10.55
C ALA A 29 9.14 -0.16 -11.45
N LEU A 30 10.45 -0.21 -11.75
CA LEU A 30 11.04 -1.23 -12.62
C LEU A 30 10.94 -2.66 -12.06
N ASP A 31 10.87 -2.80 -10.75
CA ASP A 31 10.68 -4.08 -10.05
C ASP A 31 9.22 -4.57 -10.09
N GLY A 32 8.32 -3.79 -10.70
CA GLY A 32 6.89 -4.05 -10.79
C GLY A 32 6.07 -3.53 -9.61
N THR A 33 6.71 -2.94 -8.59
CA THR A 33 6.00 -2.28 -7.47
C THR A 33 5.14 -1.16 -8.01
N HIS A 34 3.84 -1.17 -7.68
CA HIS A 34 2.88 -0.19 -8.17
C HIS A 34 2.27 0.58 -7.00
N LYS A 35 2.54 1.89 -6.93
CA LYS A 35 2.02 2.80 -5.93
C LYS A 35 0.84 3.60 -6.46
N PHE A 36 -0.20 3.73 -5.64
CA PHE A 36 -1.42 4.47 -5.95
C PHE A 36 -1.66 5.56 -4.92
N LEU A 37 -2.12 6.71 -5.39
CA LEU A 37 -2.69 7.79 -4.58
C LEU A 37 -4.20 7.84 -4.81
N TRP A 38 -4.94 7.58 -3.75
CA TRP A 38 -6.40 7.61 -3.76
C TRP A 38 -6.91 8.90 -3.17
N THR A 39 -8.02 9.40 -3.71
CA THR A 39 -8.85 10.42 -3.08
C THR A 39 -10.05 9.73 -2.43
N LEU A 40 -10.29 10.04 -1.16
CA LEU A 40 -11.44 9.62 -0.37
C LEU A 40 -12.64 10.54 -0.62
N HIS A 41 -13.82 10.13 -0.17
CA HIS A 41 -15.07 10.88 -0.31
C HIS A 41 -15.03 12.27 0.36
N ASP A 42 -14.16 12.47 1.36
CA ASP A 42 -13.93 13.74 2.04
C ASP A 42 -12.75 14.54 1.46
N GLN A 43 -12.33 14.23 0.23
CA GLN A 43 -11.24 14.88 -0.50
C GLN A 43 -9.83 14.69 0.09
N LYS A 44 -9.70 13.94 1.19
CA LYS A 44 -8.40 13.54 1.74
C LYS A 44 -7.78 12.46 0.87
N THR A 45 -6.48 12.28 1.01
CA THR A 45 -5.73 11.30 0.21
C THR A 45 -5.06 10.25 1.06
N ILE A 46 -5.04 9.03 0.55
CA ILE A 46 -4.27 7.91 1.11
C ILE A 46 -3.49 7.19 0.03
N GLU A 47 -2.49 6.43 0.45
CA GLU A 47 -1.68 5.62 -0.44
C GLU A 47 -1.98 4.14 -0.27
N SER A 48 -1.85 3.40 -1.36
CA SER A 48 -1.72 1.93 -1.32
C SER A 48 -0.66 1.47 -2.31
N VAL A 49 -0.03 0.34 -2.04
CA VAL A 49 1.05 -0.20 -2.89
C VAL A 49 0.81 -1.67 -3.17
N ILE A 50 1.00 -2.08 -4.42
CA ILE A 50 1.14 -3.49 -4.80
C ILE A 50 2.61 -3.82 -4.91
N ILE A 51 3.06 -4.80 -4.14
CA ILE A 51 4.44 -5.28 -4.10
C ILE A 51 4.46 -6.70 -4.66
N PRO A 52 4.97 -6.91 -5.88
CA PRO A 52 5.19 -8.24 -6.41
C PRO A 52 6.38 -8.90 -5.72
N ALA A 53 6.23 -10.17 -5.32
CA ALA A 53 7.37 -11.00 -4.94
C ALA A 53 8.06 -11.51 -6.20
N ALA A 54 9.37 -11.74 -6.13
CA ALA A 54 10.22 -12.18 -7.24
C ALA A 54 9.58 -13.21 -8.18
N LEU A 55 9.94 -13.09 -9.46
CA LEU A 55 9.43 -13.88 -10.58
C LEU A 55 9.43 -15.38 -10.28
N GLN A 56 8.39 -16.08 -10.71
CA GLN A 56 8.47 -17.54 -10.80
C GLN A 56 9.59 -17.89 -11.78
N GLU A 57 10.65 -18.52 -11.31
CA GLU A 57 11.61 -19.16 -12.20
C GLU A 57 10.86 -20.26 -12.98
N LYS A 58 10.91 -20.19 -14.31
CA LYS A 58 10.46 -21.29 -15.16
C LYS A 58 11.38 -22.48 -14.90
N SER A 59 10.88 -23.51 -14.23
CA SER A 59 11.45 -24.86 -14.11
C SER A 59 12.99 -24.98 -14.10
N GLY A 60 13.58 -25.04 -12.90
CA GLY A 60 14.56 -26.07 -12.50
C GLY A 60 15.95 -26.18 -13.17
N ALA A 61 16.28 -25.46 -14.23
CA ALA A 61 17.60 -25.60 -14.89
C ALA A 61 18.47 -24.33 -14.85
N ASP A 62 17.88 -23.13 -14.83
CA ASP A 62 18.63 -21.86 -14.96
C ASP A 62 18.98 -21.17 -13.63
N ALA A 63 18.46 -21.67 -12.49
CA ALA A 63 18.61 -21.05 -11.17
C ALA A 63 20.03 -21.13 -10.59
N LEU A 64 20.80 -22.14 -10.99
CA LEU A 64 22.16 -22.36 -10.45
C LEU A 64 23.22 -21.44 -11.06
N ALA A 65 22.95 -20.78 -12.20
CA ALA A 65 23.98 -20.04 -12.93
C ALA A 65 24.22 -18.59 -12.43
N ARG A 66 23.44 -18.10 -11.46
CA ARG A 66 23.54 -16.70 -11.00
C ARG A 66 24.11 -16.51 -9.60
N LEU A 67 24.40 -17.59 -8.87
CA LEU A 67 24.95 -17.52 -7.51
C LEU A 67 26.46 -17.84 -7.40
N ASP A 68 27.12 -18.27 -8.48
CA ASP A 68 28.55 -18.62 -8.45
C ASP A 68 29.45 -17.57 -9.10
N GLY A 69 29.13 -16.28 -8.92
CA GLY A 69 29.86 -15.14 -9.47
C GLY A 69 30.55 -14.23 -8.46
N ARG A 70 30.66 -14.63 -7.17
CA ARG A 70 31.46 -13.87 -6.19
C ARG A 70 32.81 -14.54 -5.97
N ASP A 71 33.83 -13.90 -6.53
CA ASP A 71 35.22 -14.06 -6.14
C ASP A 71 35.35 -13.79 -4.63
N PRO A 72 35.92 -14.71 -3.81
CA PRO A 72 36.06 -14.50 -2.38
C PRO A 72 37.24 -13.56 -2.11
N GLY A 73 37.01 -12.27 -2.38
CA GLY A 73 37.91 -11.19 -2.02
C GLY A 73 37.86 -10.94 -0.51
N THR A 74 39.00 -11.19 0.12
CA THR A 74 39.37 -10.91 1.53
C THR A 74 38.62 -9.74 2.18
N PHE A 75 37.94 -10.02 3.29
CA PHE A 75 37.50 -9.02 4.26
C PHE A 75 38.75 -8.33 4.83
N LYS A 76 38.86 -7.01 4.64
CA LYS A 76 39.74 -6.13 5.41
C LYS A 76 38.86 -5.16 6.18
N ASP A 77 39.04 -5.18 7.50
CA ASP A 77 38.48 -4.20 8.41
C ASP A 77 39.22 -2.88 8.18
N ASP A 78 38.52 -1.88 7.64
CA ASP A 78 39.00 -0.50 7.61
C ASP A 78 38.03 0.35 8.46
N GLU A 79 38.51 0.70 9.65
CA GLU A 79 38.01 1.78 10.50
C GLU A 79 38.13 3.14 9.77
N ASP A 80 37.36 4.11 10.26
CA ASP A 80 37.48 5.55 10.04
C ASP A 80 37.10 6.14 8.67
N SER A 81 35.89 6.72 8.60
CA SER A 81 35.73 8.16 8.31
C SER A 81 34.26 8.57 8.23
N VAL A 82 33.82 9.38 9.20
CA VAL A 82 32.51 10.05 9.22
C VAL A 82 32.57 11.32 8.36
N PRO A 83 31.72 11.52 7.34
CA PRO A 83 31.61 12.81 6.67
C PRO A 83 30.74 13.76 7.51
N SER A 84 31.28 14.94 7.77
CA SER A 84 30.69 16.03 8.55
C SER A 84 29.55 16.75 7.81
N LYS A 85 28.59 17.27 8.60
CA LYS A 85 27.43 18.09 8.21
C LYS A 85 27.83 19.40 7.51
N PRO A 86 26.95 19.96 6.66
CA PRO A 86 26.79 21.40 6.54
C PRO A 86 25.52 21.89 7.26
N SER A 87 25.58 23.14 7.72
CA SER A 87 24.66 23.80 8.63
C SER A 87 23.88 24.94 7.96
N LYS A 88 22.69 25.22 8.54
CA LYS A 88 21.92 26.49 8.62
C LYS A 88 20.82 26.81 7.57
N SER A 89 19.61 26.83 8.14
CA SER A 89 18.51 27.82 8.03
C SER A 89 17.96 28.22 6.66
N ALA A 90 16.71 27.81 6.40
CA ALA A 90 15.69 28.67 5.80
C ALA A 90 14.31 28.17 6.23
N GLN A 91 13.50 29.06 6.79
CA GLN A 91 12.10 28.83 7.15
C GLN A 91 11.30 28.57 5.87
N GLU A 92 10.84 27.34 5.65
CA GLU A 92 9.91 27.01 4.56
C GLU A 92 8.50 26.91 5.13
N THR A 93 7.59 27.69 4.55
CA THR A 93 6.17 27.76 4.90
C THR A 93 5.46 26.41 4.68
N GLU A 94 4.49 26.08 5.53
CA GLU A 94 3.78 24.79 5.56
C GLU A 94 3.15 24.39 4.20
N SER A 95 2.79 25.35 3.34
CA SER A 95 2.27 25.05 2.00
C SER A 95 3.33 24.47 1.04
N THR A 96 4.61 24.75 1.27
CA THR A 96 5.73 24.30 0.43
C THR A 96 6.15 22.86 0.76
N LEU A 97 5.98 22.44 2.02
CA LEU A 97 6.26 21.07 2.47
C LEU A 97 5.30 20.05 1.85
N MET A 98 4.02 20.42 1.67
CA MET A 98 3.03 19.52 1.04
C MET A 98 3.33 19.25 -0.45
N GLN A 99 3.86 20.24 -1.19
CA GLN A 99 4.23 20.04 -2.59
C GLN A 99 5.56 19.28 -2.79
N LYS A 100 6.54 19.44 -1.89
CA LYS A 100 7.85 18.76 -2.02
C LYS A 100 7.83 17.29 -1.60
N GLY A 101 6.91 16.87 -0.71
CA GLY A 101 6.77 15.49 -0.27
C GLY A 101 6.16 14.53 -1.31
N MET A 102 5.51 15.07 -2.34
CA MET A 102 4.89 14.29 -3.42
C MET A 102 5.81 14.15 -4.63
N ARG A 103 7.05 13.70 -4.45
CA ARG A 103 7.88 13.27 -5.59
C ARG A 103 7.45 11.88 -6.03
N PHE A 104 6.35 11.88 -6.78
CA PHE A 104 5.92 10.81 -7.67
C PHE A 104 6.94 10.71 -8.81
N SER A 105 8.04 9.97 -8.62
CA SER A 105 8.99 9.63 -9.68
C SER A 105 8.71 8.23 -10.25
N GLY A 106 7.94 8.17 -11.34
CA GLY A 106 7.58 6.93 -12.03
C GLY A 106 6.71 7.22 -13.25
N ALA A 107 6.76 6.37 -14.27
CA ALA A 107 5.92 6.52 -15.44
C ALA A 107 4.44 6.30 -15.06
N LYS A 108 3.53 7.13 -15.59
CA LYS A 108 2.09 6.83 -15.55
C LYS A 108 1.85 5.62 -16.44
N THR A 109 1.20 4.57 -15.92
CA THR A 109 0.90 3.38 -16.71
C THR A 109 -0.50 2.87 -16.38
N ASP A 110 -1.29 2.64 -17.43
CA ASP A 110 -2.61 1.98 -17.34
C ASP A 110 -2.47 0.44 -17.43
N ALA A 111 -1.25 -0.10 -17.27
CA ALA A 111 -0.99 -1.51 -17.50
C ALA A 111 -1.54 -2.37 -16.34
N LYS A 112 -2.44 -3.31 -16.66
CA LYS A 112 -2.75 -4.43 -15.77
C LYS A 112 -1.44 -5.12 -15.39
N LEU A 113 -1.18 -5.27 -14.10
CA LEU A 113 0.00 -5.97 -13.60
C LEU A 113 -0.02 -7.40 -14.16
N ASN A 114 1.05 -7.79 -14.88
CA ASN A 114 1.13 -9.06 -15.62
C ASN A 114 0.68 -10.26 -14.76
N GLU A 115 -0.51 -10.77 -15.07
CA GLU A 115 -1.08 -11.95 -14.44
C GLU A 115 -0.24 -13.18 -14.85
N GLY A 116 0.36 -13.87 -13.87
CA GLY A 116 1.12 -15.11 -14.09
C GLY A 116 2.65 -15.02 -13.93
N GLN A 117 3.21 -13.84 -13.67
CA GLN A 117 4.66 -13.70 -13.49
C GLN A 117 5.12 -13.89 -12.03
N TRP A 118 4.25 -13.61 -11.07
CA TRP A 118 4.61 -13.38 -9.67
C TRP A 118 4.02 -14.43 -8.75
N ARG A 119 4.85 -15.02 -7.88
CA ARG A 119 4.40 -16.05 -6.92
C ARG A 119 3.44 -15.50 -5.86
N ARG A 120 3.60 -14.22 -5.51
CA ARG A 120 2.84 -13.52 -4.47
C ARG A 120 2.70 -12.05 -4.85
N LEU A 121 1.50 -11.51 -4.70
CA LEU A 121 1.24 -10.07 -4.82
C LEU A 121 0.74 -9.57 -3.46
N THR A 122 1.45 -8.61 -2.89
CA THR A 122 1.16 -8.08 -1.55
C THR A 122 0.61 -6.67 -1.66
N ALA A 123 -0.59 -6.43 -1.14
CA ALA A 123 -1.15 -5.11 -0.98
C ALA A 123 -0.70 -4.51 0.34
N CYS A 124 -0.01 -3.37 0.29
CA CYS A 124 0.25 -2.50 1.42
C CYS A 124 -0.86 -1.46 1.50
N ILE A 125 -1.63 -1.48 2.59
CA ILE A 125 -2.82 -0.63 2.77
C ILE A 125 -2.66 0.28 3.99
N SER A 126 -3.36 1.41 3.93
CA SER A 126 -3.39 2.43 4.97
C SER A 126 -4.52 2.18 5.98
N SER A 127 -4.31 2.58 7.23
CA SER A 127 -5.28 2.53 8.33
C SER A 127 -5.74 3.92 8.79
N GLN A 128 -5.02 4.99 8.45
CA GLN A 128 -5.35 6.38 8.81
C GLN A 128 -4.97 7.34 7.67
N VAL A 129 -5.52 8.56 7.70
CA VAL A 129 -5.00 9.70 6.94
C VAL A 129 -3.93 10.39 7.78
N GLY A 130 -2.67 10.20 7.40
CA GLY A 130 -1.51 10.62 8.21
C GLY A 130 -1.18 9.61 9.31
N CYS A 131 -0.35 9.99 10.30
CA CYS A 131 0.01 9.15 11.44
C CYS A 131 0.42 9.97 12.67
N ALA A 132 -0.07 9.60 13.86
CA ALA A 132 0.20 10.30 15.12
C ALA A 132 1.52 9.88 15.80
N MET A 133 2.16 8.80 15.34
CA MET A 133 3.34 8.24 16.01
C MET A 133 4.57 9.16 15.94
N ALA A 134 4.55 10.20 15.10
CA ALA A 134 5.63 11.17 14.94
C ALA A 134 7.02 10.52 14.72
N CYS A 135 7.04 9.33 14.09
CA CYS A 135 8.27 8.63 13.76
C CYS A 135 9.12 9.51 12.83
N LYS A 136 10.29 9.96 13.30
CA LYS A 136 11.16 10.92 12.57
C LYS A 136 11.63 10.43 11.20
N PHE A 137 11.68 9.12 11.01
CA PHE A 137 12.06 8.48 9.75
C PHE A 137 10.87 8.28 8.79
N CYS A 138 9.64 8.48 9.26
CA CYS A 138 8.42 8.19 8.51
C CYS A 138 7.81 9.48 7.97
N LEU A 139 7.58 9.55 6.66
CA LEU A 139 7.01 10.74 6.02
C LEU A 139 5.62 11.09 6.59
N THR A 140 4.78 10.09 6.86
CA THR A 140 3.44 10.30 7.43
C THR A 140 3.49 10.71 8.90
N GLY A 141 4.54 10.33 9.63
CA GLY A 141 4.78 10.81 11.00
C GLY A 141 5.09 12.31 11.05
N VAL A 142 5.71 12.86 10.00
CA VAL A 142 5.97 14.30 9.87
C VAL A 142 4.71 15.08 9.49
N GLN A 143 3.81 14.47 8.70
CA GLN A 143 2.53 15.08 8.30
C GLN A 143 1.54 15.23 9.47
N GLY A 144 1.72 14.46 10.53
CA GLY A 144 0.76 14.40 11.64
C GLY A 144 -0.44 13.52 11.32
N LEU A 145 -1.33 13.34 12.30
CA LEU A 145 -2.59 12.61 12.13
C LEU A 145 -3.71 13.60 11.80
N ASP A 146 -4.44 13.31 10.74
CA ASP A 146 -5.70 13.99 10.45
C ASP A 146 -6.88 13.20 11.05
N ARG A 147 -7.13 11.98 10.56
CA ARG A 147 -8.18 11.11 11.09
C ARG A 147 -7.92 9.63 10.82
N SER A 148 -8.60 8.79 11.57
CA SER A 148 -8.71 7.35 11.29
C SER A 148 -9.59 7.07 10.08
N LEU A 149 -9.26 6.00 9.34
CA LEU A 149 -10.10 5.50 8.24
C LEU A 149 -11.27 4.69 8.79
N GLN A 150 -12.42 4.82 8.14
CA GLN A 150 -13.57 3.96 8.38
C GLN A 150 -13.34 2.57 7.81
N THR A 151 -14.04 1.57 8.36
CA THR A 151 -13.95 0.17 7.91
C THR A 151 -14.09 0.03 6.38
N HIS A 152 -15.06 0.71 5.77
CA HIS A 152 -15.28 0.65 4.33
C HIS A 152 -14.11 1.25 3.53
N GLU A 153 -13.47 2.32 4.02
CA GLU A 153 -12.32 2.94 3.35
C GLU A 153 -11.10 2.00 3.34
N ILE A 154 -10.94 1.18 4.39
CA ILE A 154 -9.89 0.15 4.46
C ILE A 154 -10.19 -0.98 3.48
N VAL A 155 -11.40 -1.54 3.51
CA VAL A 155 -11.79 -2.67 2.64
C VAL A 155 -11.78 -2.27 1.17
N THR A 156 -12.23 -1.06 0.83
CA THR A 156 -12.26 -0.57 -0.55
C THR A 156 -10.86 -0.44 -1.16
N GLN A 157 -9.81 -0.14 -0.36
CA GLN A 157 -8.43 -0.19 -0.87
C GLN A 157 -8.12 -1.57 -1.45
N VAL A 158 -8.43 -2.63 -0.72
CA VAL A 158 -8.16 -4.00 -1.16
C VAL A 158 -9.02 -4.38 -2.36
N HIS A 159 -10.29 -3.99 -2.35
CA HIS A 159 -11.19 -4.21 -3.50
C HIS A 159 -10.63 -3.57 -4.77
N GLU A 160 -10.28 -2.29 -4.72
CA GLU A 160 -9.76 -1.55 -5.88
C GLU A 160 -8.41 -2.11 -6.37
N LEU A 161 -7.54 -2.54 -5.46
CA LEU A 161 -6.29 -3.21 -5.84
C LEU A 161 -6.55 -4.59 -6.46
N ARG A 162 -7.54 -5.36 -5.98
CA ARG A 162 -7.91 -6.66 -6.55
C ARG A 162 -8.51 -6.56 -7.95
N MET A 163 -9.14 -5.43 -8.29
CA MET A 163 -9.58 -5.15 -9.66
C MET A 163 -8.42 -4.95 -10.64
N ARG A 164 -7.22 -4.64 -10.13
CA ARG A 164 -6.01 -4.37 -10.92
C ARG A 164 -5.06 -5.56 -10.99
N ALA A 165 -5.02 -6.39 -9.95
CA ALA A 165 -4.17 -7.57 -9.87
C ALA A 165 -4.71 -8.62 -8.89
N PRO A 166 -4.37 -9.91 -9.03
CA PRO A 166 -4.79 -10.97 -8.11
C PRO A 166 -4.02 -10.90 -6.78
N ILE A 167 -4.40 -9.97 -5.90
CA ILE A 167 -3.77 -9.78 -4.59
C ILE A 167 -3.91 -11.06 -3.75
N THR A 168 -2.77 -11.57 -3.27
CA THR A 168 -2.70 -12.80 -2.46
C THR A 168 -2.42 -12.54 -0.99
N ASN A 169 -1.87 -11.36 -0.67
CA ASN A 169 -1.41 -10.98 0.66
C ASN A 169 -1.76 -9.52 0.94
N ILE A 170 -2.03 -9.20 2.21
CA ILE A 170 -2.30 -7.86 2.69
C ILE A 170 -1.40 -7.58 3.89
N VAL A 171 -0.84 -6.38 3.92
CA VAL A 171 -0.09 -5.85 5.07
C VAL A 171 -0.60 -4.46 5.41
N PHE A 172 -0.87 -4.21 6.69
CA PHE A 172 -1.16 -2.88 7.23
C PHE A 172 0.16 -2.17 7.54
N MET A 173 0.82 -1.67 6.49
CA MET A 173 2.10 -0.94 6.57
C MET A 173 2.08 0.34 5.74
N GLY A 174 0.88 0.81 5.36
CA GLY A 174 0.68 2.06 4.65
C GLY A 174 0.70 3.26 5.61
N MET A 175 -0.21 4.20 5.38
CA MET A 175 -0.35 5.37 6.25
C MET A 175 -1.12 5.00 7.53
N GLY A 176 -0.62 5.44 8.68
CA GLY A 176 -1.28 5.29 9.99
C GLY A 176 -0.74 4.17 10.87
N GLU A 177 -1.11 4.23 12.14
CA GLU A 177 -0.85 3.18 13.14
C GLU A 177 -2.13 2.34 13.31
N PRO A 178 -2.16 1.07 12.83
CA PRO A 178 -3.35 0.23 12.87
C PRO A 178 -3.98 0.06 14.27
N LEU A 179 -3.18 -0.04 15.33
CA LEU A 179 -3.73 -0.21 16.69
C LEU A 179 -4.39 1.07 17.23
N HIS A 180 -3.99 2.25 16.74
CA HIS A 180 -4.71 3.51 17.01
C HIS A 180 -6.01 3.67 16.21
N ASN A 181 -6.33 2.71 15.34
CA ASN A 181 -7.62 2.58 14.65
C ASN A 181 -8.21 1.17 14.80
N PHE A 182 -8.09 0.61 16.01
CA PHE A 182 -8.37 -0.80 16.28
C PHE A 182 -9.76 -1.26 15.81
N GLU A 183 -10.83 -0.53 16.13
CA GLU A 183 -12.20 -0.96 15.82
C GLU A 183 -12.43 -1.12 14.31
N ASN A 184 -12.03 -0.13 13.52
CA ASN A 184 -12.17 -0.19 12.05
C ASN A 184 -11.25 -1.22 11.42
N VAL A 185 -10.02 -1.36 11.93
CA VAL A 185 -9.05 -2.33 11.42
C VAL A 185 -9.51 -3.77 11.73
N ALA A 186 -9.99 -4.02 12.95
CA ALA A 186 -10.52 -5.31 13.34
C ALA A 186 -11.72 -5.71 12.48
N LYS A 187 -12.69 -4.79 12.30
CA LYS A 187 -13.86 -5.04 11.44
C LYS A 187 -13.47 -5.23 9.98
N ALA A 188 -12.51 -4.46 9.48
CA ALA A 188 -11.99 -4.66 8.14
C ALA A 188 -11.37 -6.05 8.00
N CYS A 189 -10.50 -6.46 8.93
CA CYS A 189 -9.89 -7.78 8.94
C CYS A 189 -10.94 -8.91 8.91
N GLU A 190 -12.02 -8.81 9.67
CA GLU A 190 -13.15 -9.75 9.61
C GLU A 190 -13.73 -9.86 8.19
N ILE A 191 -14.01 -8.73 7.54
CA ILE A 191 -14.55 -8.70 6.17
C ILE A 191 -13.55 -9.23 5.14
N LEU A 192 -12.25 -8.97 5.32
CA LEU A 192 -11.20 -9.42 4.42
C LEU A 192 -11.06 -10.95 4.42
N ILE A 193 -11.26 -11.59 5.58
CA ILE A 193 -11.13 -13.05 5.73
C ILE A 193 -12.44 -13.81 5.53
N ASP A 194 -13.57 -13.10 5.54
CA ASP A 194 -14.89 -13.70 5.36
C ASP A 194 -15.03 -14.35 3.98
N GLN A 195 -15.73 -15.50 3.92
CA GLN A 195 -15.92 -16.26 2.68
C GLN A 195 -16.85 -15.55 1.69
N ASP A 196 -17.86 -14.85 2.19
CA ASP A 196 -18.77 -14.01 1.40
C ASP A 196 -18.14 -12.62 1.11
N GLY A 197 -17.05 -12.29 1.80
CA GLY A 197 -16.21 -11.12 1.58
C GLY A 197 -15.12 -11.33 0.53
N LEU A 198 -13.86 -11.11 0.92
CA LEU A 198 -12.71 -11.26 0.00
C LEU A 198 -12.03 -12.63 0.10
N GLY A 199 -12.40 -13.47 1.08
CA GLY A 199 -12.02 -14.88 1.17
C GLY A 199 -10.52 -15.11 1.44
N LEU A 200 -9.82 -14.18 2.08
CA LEU A 200 -8.39 -14.32 2.35
C LEU A 200 -8.12 -15.19 3.57
N SER A 201 -7.08 -16.01 3.50
CA SER A 201 -6.62 -16.76 4.68
C SER A 201 -6.09 -15.78 5.75
N LYS A 202 -6.41 -16.03 7.03
CA LYS A 202 -5.85 -15.29 8.18
C LYS A 202 -4.32 -15.14 8.12
N ARG A 203 -3.61 -16.16 7.62
CA ARG A 203 -2.13 -16.16 7.45
C ARG A 203 -1.62 -15.22 6.34
N LYS A 204 -2.53 -14.61 5.58
CA LYS A 204 -2.23 -13.73 4.45
C LYS A 204 -2.56 -12.27 4.75
N VAL A 205 -3.08 -11.96 5.93
CA VAL A 205 -3.37 -10.61 6.41
C VAL A 205 -2.47 -10.35 7.62
N THR A 206 -1.56 -9.39 7.51
CA THR A 206 -0.61 -9.04 8.58
C THR A 206 -0.86 -7.62 9.05
N VAL A 207 -1.05 -7.44 10.36
CA VAL A 207 -1.14 -6.12 11.00
C VAL A 207 0.21 -5.77 11.61
N SER A 208 0.80 -4.65 11.21
CA SER A 208 2.04 -4.10 11.80
C SER A 208 1.67 -3.10 12.90
N THR A 209 2.46 -3.06 13.97
CA THR A 209 2.34 -2.13 15.11
C THR A 209 3.71 -1.87 15.71
#